data_AF-A0A7Y2K027-F1
#
_entry.id   AF-A0A7Y2K027-F1
#
_cell.length_a   1.000
_cell.length_b   1.000
_cell.length_c   1.000
_cell.angle_alpha   90.00
_cell.angle_beta   90.00
_cell.angle_gamma   90.00
#
_symmetry.space_group_name_H-M   'P 1'
#
loop_
_entity.id
_entity.type
_entity.pdbx_description
1 polymer ?
#
loop_
_entity_poly.entity_id
_entity_poly.type
_entity_poly.pdbx_seq_one_letter_code
_entity_poly.pdbx_strand_id
1 'polypeptide(L)'
;MQQFIRMSLDADEFTCQFLQQWRSDRDAQWAAISQGIKVSTEERAFSDIVDRAFIAVDCYSPTPSHTLHLSAVRLRVEISELFKRQWQTGD
;
A
#
# COMPACT_ATOMS: atom_id res chain seq x y z
N MET A 1 6.03 -5.10 -3.86
CA MET A 1 5.58 -3.88 -4.58
C MET A 1 6.22 -3.67 -5.95
N GLN A 2 7.55 -3.49 -6.08
CA GLN A 2 8.16 -3.24 -7.40
C GLN A 2 7.90 -4.36 -8.44
N GLN A 3 7.83 -5.62 -8.00
CA GLN A 3 7.49 -6.76 -8.86
C GLN A 3 6.05 -6.67 -9.41
N PHE A 4 5.08 -6.21 -8.58
CA PHE A 4 3.70 -5.99 -9.01
C PHE A 4 3.60 -4.86 -10.05
N ILE A 5 4.34 -3.77 -9.85
CA ILE A 5 4.43 -2.66 -10.80
C ILE A 5 5.02 -3.13 -12.14
N ARG A 6 6.03 -4.02 -12.11
CA ARG A 6 6.67 -4.60 -13.31
C ARG A 6 5.90 -5.79 -13.91
N MET A 7 4.66 -6.04 -13.48
CA MET A 7 3.81 -7.16 -13.92
C MET A 7 4.39 -8.56 -13.65
N SER A 8 5.37 -8.68 -12.77
CA SER A 8 6.00 -9.96 -12.40
C SER A 8 5.28 -10.67 -11.24
N LEU A 9 4.25 -10.04 -10.67
CA LEU A 9 3.43 -10.55 -9.57
C LEU A 9 1.95 -10.37 -9.94
N ASP A 10 1.13 -11.36 -9.64
CA ASP A 10 -0.32 -11.29 -9.81
C ASP A 10 -0.98 -10.39 -8.76
N ALA A 11 -2.18 -9.88 -9.04
CA ALA A 11 -2.90 -8.99 -8.14
C ALA A 11 -3.42 -9.68 -6.88
N ASP A 12 -3.85 -10.95 -6.96
CA ASP A 12 -4.30 -11.69 -5.78
C ASP A 12 -3.10 -11.98 -4.87
N GLU A 13 -2.00 -12.45 -5.45
CA GLU A 13 -0.77 -12.72 -4.72
C GLU A 13 -0.19 -11.44 -4.09
N PHE A 14 -0.17 -10.33 -4.86
CA PHE A 14 0.26 -9.03 -4.36
C PHE A 14 -0.60 -8.57 -3.17
N THR A 15 -1.92 -8.67 -3.28
CA THR A 15 -2.86 -8.27 -2.23
C THR A 15 -2.60 -9.02 -0.93
N CYS A 16 -2.47 -10.34 -1.00
CA CYS A 16 -2.15 -11.18 0.16
C CYS A 16 -0.82 -10.78 0.82
N GLN A 17 0.26 -10.67 0.03
CA GLN A 17 1.57 -10.30 0.56
C GLN A 17 1.58 -8.89 1.15
N PHE A 18 0.93 -7.94 0.47
CA PHE A 18 0.85 -6.54 0.93
C PHE A 18 0.10 -6.45 2.26
N LEU A 19 -1.08 -7.08 2.39
CA LEU A 19 -1.86 -7.03 3.62
C LEU A 19 -1.14 -7.70 4.80
N GLN A 20 -0.42 -8.80 4.53
CA GLN A 20 0.40 -9.46 5.54
C GLN A 20 1.52 -8.54 6.04
N GLN A 21 2.24 -7.89 5.13
CA GLN A 21 3.31 -6.97 5.48
C GLN A 21 2.77 -5.72 6.19
N TRP A 22 1.72 -5.11 5.65
CA TRP A 22 1.05 -3.94 6.23
C TRP A 22 0.66 -4.18 7.69
N ARG A 23 0.04 -5.32 7.97
CA ARG A 23 -0.35 -5.69 9.33
C ARG A 23 0.85 -5.79 10.26
N SER A 24 1.92 -6.46 9.82
CA SER A 24 3.15 -6.60 10.60
C SER A 24 3.77 -5.25 10.93
N ASP A 25 3.88 -4.36 9.94
CA ASP A 25 4.49 -3.04 10.11
C ASP A 25 3.66 -2.14 11.03
N ARG A 26 2.34 -2.16 10.87
CA ARG A 26 1.40 -1.45 11.73
C ARG A 26 1.48 -1.92 13.19
N ASP A 27 1.52 -3.24 13.41
CA ASP A 27 1.62 -3.81 14.75
C ASP A 27 2.96 -3.44 15.41
N ALA A 28 4.06 -3.44 14.65
CA ALA A 28 5.36 -2.98 15.10
C ALA A 28 5.38 -1.47 15.44
N GLN A 29 4.76 -0.64 14.60
CA GLN A 29 4.65 0.80 14.82
C GLN A 29 3.82 1.11 16.07
N TRP A 30 2.70 0.42 16.29
CA TRP A 30 1.92 0.56 17.51
C TRP A 30 2.70 0.16 18.76
N ALA A 31 3.47 -0.93 18.70
CA ALA A 31 4.34 -1.32 19.80
C ALA A 31 5.39 -0.24 20.10
N ALA A 32 6.02 0.34 19.09
CA ALA A 32 6.98 1.43 19.24
C ALA A 32 6.36 2.69 19.88
N ILE A 33 5.17 3.10 19.41
CA ILE A 33 4.44 4.24 19.97
C ILE A 33 4.08 3.99 21.44
N SER A 34 3.66 2.78 21.78
CA SER A 34 3.33 2.40 23.17
C SER A 34 4.54 2.48 24.11
N GLN A 35 5.75 2.35 23.57
CA GLN A 35 7.02 2.50 24.30
C GLN A 35 7.54 3.97 24.30
N GLY A 36 6.77 4.91 23.75
CA GLY A 36 7.12 6.33 23.71
C GLY A 36 8.07 6.71 22.57
N ILE A 37 8.30 5.82 21.60
CA ILE A 37 9.08 6.14 20.39
C ILE A 37 8.26 7.10 19.54
N LYS A 38 8.83 8.26 19.23
CA LYS A 38 8.18 9.27 18.39
C LYS A 38 8.32 8.89 16.92
N VAL A 39 7.19 8.91 16.21
CA VAL A 39 7.15 8.77 14.75
C VAL A 39 7.73 10.03 14.11
N SER A 40 8.71 9.85 13.23
CA SER A 40 9.30 10.94 12.43
C SER A 40 8.33 11.45 11.37
N THR A 41 8.62 12.63 10.81
CA THR A 41 7.83 13.20 9.71
C THR A 41 7.88 12.32 8.46
N GLU A 42 9.04 11.70 8.18
CA GLU A 42 9.23 10.80 7.04
C GLU A 42 8.41 9.52 7.18
N GLU A 43 8.41 8.91 8.37
CA GLU A 43 7.59 7.74 8.67
C GLU A 43 6.09 8.04 8.58
N ARG A 44 5.67 9.25 8.98
CA ARG A 44 4.28 9.67 8.83
C ARG A 44 3.88 9.82 7.36
N ALA A 45 4.70 10.49 6.55
CA ALA A 45 4.45 10.63 5.12
C ALA A 45 4.42 9.26 4.42
N PHE A 46 5.29 8.33 4.83
CA PHE A 46 5.27 6.96 4.35
C PHE A 46 3.99 6.21 4.78
N SER A 47 3.57 6.35 6.03
CA SER A 47 2.32 5.76 6.54
C SER A 47 1.11 6.22 5.73
N ASP A 48 1.01 7.50 5.39
CA ASP A 48 -0.09 8.04 4.58
C ASP A 48 -0.16 7.39 3.18
N ILE A 49 1.00 7.11 2.57
CA ILE A 49 1.07 6.42 1.27
C ILE A 49 0.61 4.97 1.42
N VAL A 50 1.09 4.31 2.48
CA VAL A 50 0.77 2.92 2.78
C VAL A 50 -0.72 2.75 3.09
N ASP A 51 -1.35 3.68 3.80
CA ASP A 51 -2.80 3.68 4.08
C ASP A 51 -3.63 3.87 2.80
N ARG A 52 -3.18 4.72 1.87
CA ARG A 52 -3.82 4.84 0.55
C ARG A 52 -3.66 3.58 -0.28
N ALA A 53 -2.50 2.93 -0.21
CA ALA A 53 -2.27 1.65 -0.87
C ALA A 53 -3.14 0.56 -0.27
N PHE A 54 -3.35 0.55 1.06
CA PHE A 54 -4.28 -0.34 1.73
C PHE A 54 -5.70 -0.18 1.19
N ILE A 55 -6.22 1.05 1.09
CA ILE A 55 -7.57 1.29 0.55
C ILE A 55 -7.70 0.77 -0.89
N ALA A 56 -6.69 1.01 -1.73
CA ALA A 56 -6.70 0.51 -3.10
C ALA A 56 -6.74 -1.04 -3.15
N VAL A 57 -5.96 -1.69 -2.27
CA VAL A 57 -5.93 -3.14 -2.13
C VAL A 57 -7.25 -3.68 -1.56
N ASP A 58 -7.86 -3.02 -0.59
CA ASP A 58 -9.16 -3.41 -0.01
C ASP A 58 -10.31 -3.29 -1.03
N CYS A 59 -10.22 -2.31 -1.93
CA CYS A 59 -11.17 -2.13 -3.03
C CYS A 59 -10.94 -3.10 -4.19
N TYR A 60 -9.86 -3.87 -4.22
CA TYR A 60 -9.57 -4.79 -5.32
C TYR A 60 -10.53 -5.98 -5.32
N SER A 61 -11.02 -6.34 -6.51
CA SER A 61 -11.82 -7.53 -6.73
C SER A 61 -11.43 -8.21 -8.04
N PRO A 62 -11.23 -9.54 -8.05
CA PRO A 62 -10.93 -10.27 -9.28
C PRO A 62 -12.12 -10.26 -10.26
N THR A 63 -13.33 -10.05 -9.76
CA THR A 63 -14.57 -9.92 -10.55
C THR A 63 -15.30 -8.63 -10.17
N PRO A 64 -14.85 -7.46 -10.67
CA PRO A 64 -15.45 -6.18 -10.31
C PRO A 64 -16.92 -6.13 -10.72
N SER A 65 -17.80 -6.02 -9.73
CA SER A 65 -19.27 -5.95 -9.92
C SER A 65 -19.86 -4.65 -9.40
N HIS A 66 -19.09 -3.86 -8.65
CA HIS A 66 -19.49 -2.59 -8.07
C HIS A 66 -18.56 -1.46 -8.55
N THR A 67 -19.05 -0.22 -8.60
CA THR A 67 -18.27 0.95 -9.06
C THR A 67 -17.05 1.27 -8.21
N LEU A 68 -17.04 0.80 -6.96
CA LEU A 68 -15.92 0.94 -6.03
C LEU A 68 -14.87 -0.18 -6.19
N HIS A 69 -15.20 -1.27 -6.90
CA HIS A 69 -14.26 -2.37 -7.08
C HIS A 69 -13.19 -2.01 -8.11
N LEU A 70 -11.92 -2.24 -7.77
CA LEU A 70 -10.80 -2.09 -8.67
C LEU A 70 -10.50 -3.42 -9.34
N SER A 71 -10.29 -3.38 -10.66
CA SER A 71 -9.67 -4.50 -11.37
C SER A 71 -8.17 -4.57 -11.09
N ALA A 72 -7.54 -5.71 -11.40
CA ALA A 72 -6.08 -5.88 -11.27
C ALA A 72 -5.29 -4.79 -12.01
N VAL A 73 -5.74 -4.40 -13.21
CA VAL A 73 -5.11 -3.33 -13.99
C VAL A 73 -5.23 -1.99 -13.28
N ARG A 74 -6.41 -1.66 -12.74
CA ARG A 74 -6.62 -0.40 -12.04
C ARG A 74 -5.84 -0.35 -10.73
N LEU A 75 -5.86 -1.42 -9.94
CA LEU A 75 -5.04 -1.57 -8.74
C LEU A 75 -3.57 -1.29 -9.05
N ARG A 76 -3.03 -1.88 -10.13
CA ARG A 76 -1.63 -1.65 -10.52
C ARG A 76 -1.33 -0.19 -10.84
N VAL A 77 -2.25 0.50 -11.52
CA VAL A 77 -2.11 1.94 -11.81
C VAL A 77 -2.10 2.74 -10.51
N GLU A 78 -3.07 2.53 -9.62
CA GLU A 78 -3.15 3.25 -8.33
C GLU A 78 -1.88 3.07 -7.50
N ILE A 79 -1.42 1.82 -7.33
CA ILE A 79 -0.18 1.52 -6.62
C ILE A 79 1.01 2.20 -7.30
N SER A 80 1.12 2.14 -8.63
CA SER A 80 2.21 2.78 -9.36
C SER A 80 2.23 4.31 -9.14
N GLU A 81 1.08 4.96 -9.15
CA GLU A 81 0.99 6.42 -8.97
C GLU A 81 1.30 6.86 -7.54
N LEU A 82 0.89 6.09 -6.53
CA LEU A 82 1.23 6.35 -5.13
C LEU A 82 2.75 6.36 -4.91
N PHE A 83 3.47 5.41 -5.50
CA PHE A 83 4.94 5.32 -5.34
C PHE A 83 5.72 6.25 -6.26
N LYS A 84 5.18 6.65 -7.42
CA LYS A 84 5.80 7.70 -8.25
C LYS A 84 5.81 9.04 -7.54
N ARG A 85 4.72 9.39 -6.84
CA ARG A 85 4.61 10.66 -6.11
C ARG A 85 5.66 10.76 -5.00
N GLN A 86 5.98 9.65 -4.33
CA GLN A 86 7.04 9.59 -3.32
C GLN A 86 8.41 10.01 -3.90
N TRP A 87 8.70 9.65 -5.15
CA TRP A 87 9.98 9.96 -5.81
C TRP A 87 10.05 11.39 -6.38
N GLN A 88 8.91 12.09 -6.48
CA GLN A 88 8.86 13.48 -6.97
C GLN A 88 8.85 14.50 -5.83
N THR A 89 8.52 14.10 -4.60
CA THR A 89 8.57 14.96 -3.40
C THR A 89 9.89 14.83 -2.62
N GLY A 90 10.94 14.29 -3.25
CA GLY A 90 12.29 14.15 -2.69
C GLY A 90 13.27 15.22 -3.16
N ASP A 91 12.84 16.49 -3.18
CA ASP A 91 13.68 17.69 -3.34
C ASP A 91 13.20 18.78 -2.35
#